data_AF-A0A7R9KS92-F1
#
_entry.id   AF-A0A7R9KS92-F1
#
_cell.length_a   1.000
_cell.length_b   1.000
_cell.length_c   1.000
_cell.angle_alpha   90.00
_cell.angle_beta   90.00
_cell.angle_gamma   90.00
#
_symmetry.space_group_name_H-M   'P 1'
#
loop_
_entity.id
_entity.type
_entity.pdbx_description
1 polymer ?
#
loop_
_entity_poly.entity_id
_entity_poly.type
_entity_poly.pdbx_seq_one_letter_code
_entity_poly.pdbx_strand_id
1 'polypeptide(L)'
;MNKRDSYMAIKKTVDWSSASRVDDMPTLVDDGFALWESRAIMQYLCNRYAPDSTLYPKDPKQRALVDRSLNFDLTFLNQIIDVFTPIFSGNQPSADKVTAFNNSLKNLDQVLIKQDKYLVGDQLTLADLSLLACWVYLEKAHIDVSAYPNFQRWVAGLQAELPYYDEINPIHSVPTLVDNGVALWESRAIMQYLCNRYAPDSTLYPKDPKQRALVDRSLNFDLTFLNQISAVVLSTWSGGDQPADKLATFHGTLKLLDQVLIGQNKYLVGDNVTIADLSLLSMWVYLEKYGIDISPYANFQRWAAGLRAELPYYDECNSISQSEWDEFIARYLAYAAASKTK
;
A
#
# COMPACT_ATOMS: atom_id res chain seq x y z
N MET A 1 -2.49 -13.34 31.77
CA MET A 1 -1.69 -13.63 30.56
C MET A 1 -1.14 -12.29 30.07
N ASN A 2 0.18 -12.11 30.07
CA ASN A 2 0.83 -10.83 29.76
C ASN A 2 0.67 -10.53 28.25
N LYS A 3 0.57 -9.26 27.82
CA LYS A 3 0.48 -8.85 26.40
C LYS A 3 1.63 -9.42 25.55
N ARG A 4 2.81 -9.64 26.14
CA ARG A 4 3.94 -10.37 25.55
C ARG A 4 3.61 -11.84 25.32
N ASP A 5 2.84 -12.49 26.18
CA ASP A 5 2.41 -13.89 26.01
C ASP A 5 1.28 -14.03 24.99
N SER A 6 0.42 -13.02 24.83
CA SER A 6 -0.62 -13.00 23.78
C SER A 6 -0.02 -12.71 22.40
N TYR A 7 0.95 -11.81 22.30
CA TYR A 7 1.70 -11.54 21.06
C TYR A 7 2.73 -12.65 20.74
N MET A 8 3.41 -13.21 21.75
CA MET A 8 4.25 -14.40 21.59
C MET A 8 3.41 -15.66 21.35
N ALA A 9 2.13 -15.73 21.75
CA ALA A 9 1.24 -16.79 21.31
C ALA A 9 0.97 -16.69 19.81
N ILE A 10 0.69 -15.48 19.30
CA ILE A 10 0.52 -15.18 17.86
C ILE A 10 1.82 -15.44 17.06
N LYS A 11 3.00 -15.05 17.59
CA LYS A 11 4.32 -15.34 17.01
C LYS A 11 4.79 -16.79 17.19
N LYS A 12 4.34 -17.51 18.21
CA LYS A 12 4.63 -18.96 18.37
C LYS A 12 3.74 -19.80 17.47
N THR A 13 2.55 -19.31 17.11
CA THR A 13 1.69 -19.99 16.14
C THR A 13 2.12 -19.76 14.70
N VAL A 14 2.79 -18.65 14.39
CA VAL A 14 3.27 -18.33 13.04
C VAL A 14 4.79 -18.15 13.06
N ASP A 15 5.53 -19.15 12.59
CA ASP A 15 6.97 -19.05 12.40
C ASP A 15 7.31 -18.17 11.17
N TRP A 16 7.41 -16.86 11.40
CA TRP A 16 7.79 -15.89 10.37
C TRP A 16 9.23 -16.08 9.84
N SER A 17 10.11 -16.77 10.59
CA SER A 17 11.47 -17.07 10.11
C SER A 17 11.49 -18.18 9.06
N SER A 18 10.39 -18.93 8.94
CA SER A 18 10.13 -19.87 7.85
C SER A 18 9.27 -19.28 6.72
N ALA A 19 8.58 -18.16 6.97
CA ALA A 19 7.54 -17.60 6.09
C ALA A 19 7.99 -16.44 5.19
N SER A 20 9.27 -16.08 5.18
CA SER A 20 9.81 -15.18 4.16
C SER A 20 11.30 -15.41 3.96
N ARG A 21 11.63 -15.84 2.75
CA ARG A 21 12.93 -15.55 2.13
C ARG A 21 12.74 -14.58 0.94
N VAL A 22 11.55 -13.99 0.82
CA VAL A 22 11.13 -13.16 -0.31
C VAL A 22 10.16 -12.08 0.20
N ASP A 23 10.53 -10.81 0.04
CA ASP A 23 9.80 -9.60 0.48
C ASP A 23 8.54 -9.30 -0.36
N ASP A 24 7.84 -10.33 -0.85
CA ASP A 24 6.73 -10.16 -1.80
C ASP A 24 5.37 -9.94 -1.10
N MET A 25 4.78 -8.77 -1.35
CA MET A 25 3.38 -8.46 -1.02
C MET A 25 2.48 -8.88 -2.21
N PRO A 26 1.31 -9.53 -1.98
CA PRO A 26 0.66 -9.81 -0.70
C PRO A 26 1.05 -11.15 -0.05
N THR A 27 1.03 -11.18 1.29
CA THR A 27 1.15 -12.38 2.13
C THR A 27 -0.08 -12.49 3.05
N LEU A 28 -0.70 -13.67 3.13
CA LEU A 28 -1.80 -14.02 4.04
C LEU A 28 -1.24 -14.86 5.19
N VAL A 29 -1.73 -14.60 6.41
CA VAL A 29 -1.54 -15.49 7.55
C VAL A 29 -2.89 -15.84 8.16
N ASP A 30 -3.18 -17.14 8.23
CA ASP A 30 -4.44 -17.69 8.68
C ASP A 30 -4.20 -18.82 9.70
N ASP A 31 -4.55 -18.61 10.97
CA ASP A 31 -4.39 -19.59 12.06
C ASP A 31 -3.00 -20.26 12.16
N GLY A 32 -1.91 -19.53 11.90
CA GLY A 32 -0.55 -20.10 11.91
C GLY A 32 -0.01 -20.51 10.54
N PHE A 33 -0.88 -20.62 9.53
CA PHE A 33 -0.52 -20.95 8.16
C PHE A 33 -0.23 -19.68 7.37
N ALA A 34 1.01 -19.52 6.91
CA ALA A 34 1.42 -18.42 6.05
C ALA A 34 1.43 -18.83 4.58
N LEU A 35 0.88 -17.99 3.72
CA LEU A 35 0.80 -18.20 2.28
C LEU A 35 1.05 -16.88 1.54
N TRP A 36 1.99 -16.87 0.62
CA TRP A 36 2.28 -15.77 -0.30
C TRP A 36 1.82 -16.14 -1.72
N GLU A 37 1.94 -15.20 -2.66
CA GLU A 37 1.36 -15.24 -4.02
C GLU A 37 -0.15 -14.94 -4.05
N SER A 38 -0.53 -13.83 -4.69
CA SER A 38 -1.92 -13.38 -4.74
C SER A 38 -2.90 -14.44 -5.26
N ARG A 39 -2.50 -15.21 -6.28
CA ARG A 39 -3.35 -16.28 -6.87
C ARG A 39 -3.51 -17.48 -5.93
N ALA A 40 -2.44 -17.88 -5.24
CA ALA A 40 -2.51 -18.96 -4.25
C ALA A 40 -3.36 -18.53 -3.04
N ILE A 41 -3.20 -17.29 -2.59
CA ILE A 41 -4.02 -16.67 -1.53
C ILE A 41 -5.51 -16.68 -1.91
N MET A 42 -5.87 -16.20 -3.12
CA MET A 42 -7.26 -16.20 -3.58
C MET A 42 -7.88 -17.61 -3.63
N GLN A 43 -7.13 -18.59 -4.15
CA GLN A 43 -7.56 -19.99 -4.19
C GLN A 43 -7.73 -20.57 -2.78
N TYR A 44 -6.79 -20.29 -1.86
CA TYR A 44 -6.87 -20.71 -0.47
C TYR A 44 -8.09 -20.14 0.23
N LEU A 45 -8.34 -18.83 0.10
CA LEU A 45 -9.49 -18.16 0.70
C LEU A 45 -10.81 -18.77 0.22
N CYS A 46 -10.93 -19.05 -1.09
CA CYS A 46 -12.11 -19.75 -1.62
C CYS A 46 -12.24 -21.17 -1.03
N ASN A 47 -11.17 -21.97 -1.05
CA ASN A 47 -11.23 -23.34 -0.54
C ASN A 47 -11.54 -23.41 0.96
N ARG A 48 -11.04 -22.45 1.75
CA ARG A 48 -11.15 -22.44 3.21
C ARG A 48 -12.46 -21.81 3.70
N TYR A 49 -12.81 -20.64 3.16
CA TYR A 49 -13.88 -19.79 3.69
C TYR A 49 -15.14 -19.78 2.83
N ALA A 50 -15.02 -20.16 1.56
CA ALA A 50 -16.15 -20.17 0.64
C ALA A 50 -16.12 -21.41 -0.29
N PRO A 51 -16.04 -22.64 0.26
CA PRO A 51 -15.77 -23.85 -0.52
C PRO A 51 -16.84 -24.17 -1.57
N ASP A 52 -18.04 -23.62 -1.44
CA ASP A 52 -19.16 -23.80 -2.37
C ASP A 52 -19.40 -22.57 -3.25
N SER A 53 -18.50 -21.58 -3.20
CA SER A 53 -18.56 -20.39 -4.05
C SER A 53 -18.34 -20.75 -5.51
N THR A 54 -19.07 -20.07 -6.38
CA THR A 54 -18.87 -20.11 -7.84
C THR A 54 -17.54 -19.49 -8.25
N LEU A 55 -16.91 -18.69 -7.38
CA LEU A 55 -15.62 -18.04 -7.66
C LEU A 55 -14.52 -19.06 -7.98
N TYR A 56 -14.52 -20.20 -7.29
CA TYR A 56 -13.55 -21.29 -7.51
C TYR A 56 -14.24 -22.67 -7.56
N PRO A 57 -14.86 -23.02 -8.70
CA PRO A 57 -15.79 -24.14 -8.81
C PRO A 57 -15.11 -25.49 -8.52
N LYS A 58 -15.86 -26.45 -7.97
CA LYS A 58 -15.35 -27.81 -7.68
C LYS A 58 -15.37 -28.75 -8.90
N ASP A 59 -16.19 -28.46 -9.91
CA ASP A 59 -16.20 -29.26 -11.14
C ASP A 59 -14.81 -29.22 -11.80
N PRO A 60 -14.17 -30.38 -12.06
CA PRO A 60 -12.79 -30.41 -12.55
C PRO A 60 -12.60 -29.69 -13.88
N LYS A 61 -13.59 -29.71 -14.78
CA LYS A 61 -13.48 -29.06 -16.09
C LYS A 61 -13.58 -27.54 -15.95
N GLN A 62 -14.54 -27.05 -15.17
CA GLN A 62 -14.67 -25.62 -14.90
C GLN A 62 -13.46 -25.08 -14.13
N ARG A 63 -12.99 -25.80 -13.11
CA ARG A 63 -11.78 -25.42 -12.35
C ARG A 63 -10.55 -25.34 -13.24
N ALA A 64 -10.35 -26.31 -14.13
CA ALA A 64 -9.22 -26.29 -15.07
C ALA A 64 -9.26 -25.07 -16.02
N LEU A 65 -10.45 -24.60 -16.42
CA LEU A 65 -10.57 -23.38 -17.22
C LEU A 65 -10.23 -22.12 -16.42
N VAL A 66 -10.66 -22.05 -15.15
CA VAL A 66 -10.28 -20.96 -14.22
C VAL A 66 -8.77 -20.95 -13.99
N ASP A 67 -8.18 -22.11 -13.65
CA ASP A 67 -6.74 -22.23 -13.41
C ASP A 67 -5.92 -21.87 -14.65
N ARG A 68 -6.34 -22.31 -15.85
CA ARG A 68 -5.71 -21.89 -17.11
C ARG A 68 -5.72 -20.37 -17.27
N SER A 69 -6.85 -19.72 -16.97
CA SER A 69 -6.97 -18.27 -17.07
C SER A 69 -6.12 -17.53 -16.03
N LEU A 70 -6.00 -18.04 -14.80
CA LEU A 70 -5.10 -17.51 -13.77
C LEU A 70 -3.62 -17.59 -14.19
N ASN A 71 -3.23 -18.66 -14.89
CA ASN A 71 -1.87 -18.80 -15.44
C ASN A 71 -1.62 -17.88 -16.64
N PHE A 72 -2.63 -17.71 -17.51
CA PHE A 72 -2.59 -16.71 -18.59
C PHE A 72 -2.40 -15.30 -18.02
N ASP A 73 -3.19 -14.95 -17.01
CA ASP A 73 -3.13 -13.66 -16.32
C ASP A 73 -1.74 -13.38 -15.72
N LEU A 74 -1.04 -14.39 -15.17
CA LEU A 74 0.34 -14.22 -14.70
C LEU A 74 1.30 -13.80 -15.84
N THR A 75 1.16 -14.42 -17.01
CA THR A 75 1.97 -14.05 -18.19
C THR A 75 1.57 -12.67 -18.69
N PHE A 76 0.28 -12.36 -18.69
CA PHE A 76 -0.25 -11.08 -19.14
C PHE A 76 0.19 -9.93 -18.23
N LEU A 77 0.18 -10.11 -16.91
CA LEU A 77 0.69 -9.14 -15.93
C LEU A 77 2.15 -8.80 -16.20
N ASN A 78 3.00 -9.78 -16.49
CA ASN A 78 4.41 -9.51 -16.84
C ASN A 78 4.54 -8.68 -18.13
N GLN A 79 3.71 -8.96 -19.13
CA GLN A 79 3.68 -8.15 -20.36
C GLN A 79 3.14 -6.74 -20.14
N ILE A 80 2.16 -6.59 -19.24
CA ILE A 80 1.69 -5.28 -18.79
C ILE A 80 2.86 -4.54 -18.14
N ILE A 81 3.59 -5.16 -17.22
CA ILE A 81 4.74 -4.54 -16.55
C ILE A 81 5.83 -4.14 -17.57
N ASP A 82 6.10 -4.98 -18.57
CA ASP A 82 7.06 -4.71 -19.65
C ASP A 82 6.68 -3.47 -20.50
N VAL A 83 5.38 -3.18 -20.66
CA VAL A 83 4.88 -2.01 -21.41
C VAL A 83 4.68 -0.80 -20.50
N PHE A 84 4.10 -1.03 -19.32
CA PHE A 84 3.76 -0.05 -18.31
C PHE A 84 5.01 0.62 -17.75
N THR A 85 6.03 -0.15 -17.35
CA THR A 85 7.20 0.41 -16.66
C THR A 85 7.95 1.43 -17.53
N PRO A 86 8.26 1.16 -18.82
CA PRO A 86 8.84 2.16 -19.70
C PRO A 86 7.96 3.41 -19.84
N ILE A 87 6.66 3.25 -20.12
CA ILE A 87 5.71 4.37 -20.27
C ILE A 87 5.68 5.22 -19.00
N PHE A 88 5.57 4.55 -17.86
CA PHE A 88 5.51 5.16 -16.54
C PHE A 88 6.81 5.90 -16.20
N SER A 89 7.96 5.41 -16.68
CA SER A 89 9.27 6.06 -16.58
C SER A 89 9.54 7.11 -17.68
N GLY A 90 8.54 7.47 -18.50
CA GLY A 90 8.67 8.48 -19.57
C GLY A 90 9.42 7.99 -20.81
N ASN A 91 9.66 6.69 -20.93
CA ASN A 91 10.33 6.04 -22.06
C ASN A 91 9.32 5.35 -22.98
N GLN A 92 9.78 5.01 -24.18
CA GLN A 92 9.00 4.15 -25.08
C GLN A 92 9.30 2.67 -24.80
N PRO A 93 8.27 1.82 -24.64
CA PRO A 93 8.46 0.38 -24.52
C PRO A 93 9.00 -0.20 -25.82
N SER A 94 9.74 -1.30 -25.74
CA SER A 94 10.31 -1.92 -26.93
C SER A 94 9.23 -2.51 -27.83
N ALA A 95 9.45 -2.43 -29.16
CA ALA A 95 8.47 -2.85 -30.15
C ALA A 95 8.01 -4.30 -29.96
N ASP A 96 8.93 -5.23 -29.68
CA ASP A 96 8.62 -6.64 -29.48
C ASP A 96 7.74 -6.87 -28.24
N LYS A 97 7.94 -6.10 -27.16
CA LYS A 97 7.12 -6.18 -25.94
C LYS A 97 5.73 -5.63 -26.17
N VAL A 98 5.61 -4.51 -26.89
CA VAL A 98 4.32 -3.96 -27.33
C VAL A 98 3.57 -4.94 -28.23
N THR A 99 4.26 -5.59 -29.17
CA THR A 99 3.67 -6.63 -30.02
C THR A 99 3.17 -7.82 -29.20
N ALA A 100 3.97 -8.32 -28.25
CA ALA A 100 3.56 -9.43 -27.38
C ALA A 100 2.32 -9.07 -26.54
N PHE A 101 2.33 -7.89 -25.92
CA PHE A 101 1.20 -7.37 -25.14
C PHE A 101 -0.07 -7.24 -25.99
N ASN A 102 0.01 -6.62 -27.17
CA ASN A 102 -1.11 -6.47 -28.09
C ASN A 102 -1.65 -7.81 -28.59
N ASN A 103 -0.78 -8.79 -28.82
CA ASN A 103 -1.21 -10.15 -29.17
C ASN A 103 -2.00 -10.81 -28.04
N SER A 104 -1.60 -10.62 -26.78
CA SER A 104 -2.34 -11.12 -25.63
C SER A 104 -3.68 -10.42 -25.44
N LEU A 105 -3.75 -9.09 -25.60
CA LEU A 105 -5.02 -8.35 -25.61
C LEU A 105 -5.95 -8.83 -26.72
N LYS A 106 -5.43 -9.02 -27.94
CA LYS A 106 -6.18 -9.57 -29.06
C LYS A 106 -6.72 -10.96 -28.73
N ASN A 107 -5.90 -11.84 -28.17
CA ASN A 107 -6.31 -13.19 -27.80
C ASN A 107 -7.40 -13.16 -26.71
N LEU A 108 -7.25 -12.29 -25.71
CA LEU A 108 -8.24 -12.09 -24.66
C LEU A 108 -9.56 -11.58 -25.22
N ASP A 109 -9.53 -10.57 -26.09
CA ASP A 109 -10.71 -10.06 -26.78
C ASP A 109 -11.42 -11.16 -27.57
N GLN A 110 -10.68 -12.01 -28.29
CA GLN A 110 -11.22 -13.15 -29.04
C GLN A 110 -11.83 -14.24 -28.14
N VAL A 111 -11.27 -14.47 -26.95
CA VAL A 111 -11.89 -15.35 -25.95
C VAL A 111 -13.23 -14.75 -25.50
N LEU A 112 -13.25 -13.46 -25.21
CA LEU A 112 -14.43 -12.73 -24.74
C LEU A 112 -15.52 -12.55 -25.82
N ILE A 113 -15.20 -12.69 -27.11
CA ILE A 113 -16.23 -12.77 -28.17
C ILE A 113 -17.16 -13.97 -27.95
N LYS A 114 -16.60 -15.08 -27.48
CA LYS A 114 -17.35 -16.34 -27.29
C LYS A 114 -18.02 -16.44 -25.93
N GLN A 115 -17.82 -15.44 -25.07
CA GLN A 115 -18.35 -15.41 -23.71
C GLN A 115 -19.32 -14.25 -23.55
N ASP A 116 -20.43 -14.50 -22.88
CA ASP A 116 -21.48 -13.50 -22.76
C ASP A 116 -21.14 -12.44 -21.71
N LYS A 117 -20.65 -12.83 -20.52
CA LYS A 117 -20.39 -11.88 -19.42
C LYS A 117 -19.06 -12.06 -18.70
N TYR A 118 -18.59 -13.29 -18.51
CA TYR A 118 -17.39 -13.60 -17.72
C TYR A 118 -16.33 -14.31 -18.55
N LEU A 119 -15.09 -14.34 -18.06
CA LEU A 119 -13.96 -14.93 -18.77
C LEU A 119 -14.09 -16.47 -18.88
N VAL A 120 -14.74 -17.10 -17.89
CA VAL A 120 -14.95 -18.55 -17.82
C VAL A 120 -16.39 -18.84 -17.42
N GLY A 121 -17.14 -19.46 -18.34
CA GLY A 121 -18.51 -19.91 -18.06
C GLY A 121 -19.50 -18.76 -17.96
N ASP A 122 -20.54 -18.96 -17.16
CA ASP A 122 -21.70 -18.06 -17.01
C ASP A 122 -21.75 -17.36 -15.64
N GLN A 123 -20.72 -17.51 -14.81
CA GLN A 123 -20.63 -16.93 -13.47
C GLN A 123 -19.29 -16.20 -13.27
N LEU A 124 -19.28 -15.24 -12.35
CA LEU A 124 -18.05 -14.56 -11.91
C LEU A 124 -17.08 -15.58 -11.28
N THR A 125 -15.82 -15.55 -11.68
CA THR A 125 -14.77 -16.43 -11.16
C THR A 125 -13.52 -15.70 -10.67
N LEU A 126 -12.60 -16.41 -10.00
CA LEU A 126 -11.27 -15.88 -9.70
C LEU A 126 -10.50 -15.45 -10.95
N ALA A 127 -10.78 -16.05 -12.11
CA ALA A 127 -10.15 -15.64 -13.36
C ALA A 127 -10.51 -14.20 -13.74
N ASP A 128 -11.75 -13.79 -13.47
CA ASP A 128 -12.22 -12.44 -13.74
C ASP A 128 -11.57 -11.43 -12.78
N LEU A 129 -11.59 -11.73 -11.48
CA LEU A 129 -11.05 -10.85 -10.45
C LEU A 129 -9.54 -10.62 -10.62
N SER A 130 -8.78 -11.69 -10.90
CA SER A 130 -7.33 -11.62 -11.09
C SER A 130 -6.97 -10.74 -12.29
N LEU A 131 -7.68 -10.94 -13.41
CA LEU A 131 -7.40 -10.21 -14.64
C LEU A 131 -7.92 -8.76 -14.60
N LEU A 132 -9.03 -8.51 -13.91
CA LEU A 132 -9.54 -7.14 -13.68
C LEU A 132 -8.57 -6.33 -12.83
N ALA A 133 -7.87 -6.94 -11.87
CA ALA A 133 -6.83 -6.23 -11.10
C ALA A 133 -5.72 -5.67 -12.00
N CYS A 134 -5.42 -6.34 -13.13
CA CYS A 134 -4.46 -5.88 -14.11
C CYS A 134 -4.94 -4.63 -14.90
N TRP A 135 -6.25 -4.37 -14.98
CA TRP A 135 -6.82 -3.20 -15.68
C TRP A 135 -6.30 -1.87 -15.12
N VAL A 136 -6.09 -1.79 -13.80
CA VAL A 136 -5.64 -0.55 -13.12
C VAL A 136 -4.34 -0.02 -13.74
N TYR A 137 -3.42 -0.90 -14.14
CA TYR A 137 -2.17 -0.50 -14.80
C TYR A 137 -2.42 0.09 -16.20
N LEU A 138 -3.30 -0.53 -16.98
CA LEU A 138 -3.64 -0.07 -18.33
C LEU A 138 -4.32 1.30 -18.29
N GLU A 139 -5.25 1.47 -17.36
CA GLU A 139 -5.97 2.72 -17.13
C GLU A 139 -5.02 3.85 -16.71
N LYS A 140 -4.13 3.58 -15.73
CA LYS A 140 -3.15 4.56 -15.23
C LYS A 140 -2.11 4.95 -16.29
N ALA A 141 -1.71 4.01 -17.15
CA ALA A 141 -0.81 4.30 -18.27
C ALA A 141 -1.53 4.89 -19.49
N HIS A 142 -2.86 5.03 -19.45
CA HIS A 142 -3.67 5.51 -20.56
C HIS A 142 -3.43 4.74 -21.86
N ILE A 143 -3.24 3.42 -21.75
CA ILE A 143 -3.06 2.54 -22.90
C ILE A 143 -4.38 2.48 -23.68
N ASP A 144 -4.31 2.80 -24.98
CA ASP A 144 -5.47 2.71 -25.86
C ASP A 144 -5.83 1.25 -26.13
N VAL A 145 -7.02 0.87 -25.65
CA VAL A 145 -7.60 -0.46 -25.85
C VAL A 145 -8.84 -0.44 -26.76
N SER A 146 -9.08 0.66 -27.48
CA SER A 146 -10.25 0.83 -28.37
C SER A 146 -10.35 -0.22 -29.47
N ALA A 147 -9.23 -0.84 -29.84
CA ALA A 147 -9.19 -1.97 -30.78
C ALA A 147 -9.76 -3.29 -30.21
N TYR A 148 -10.07 -3.34 -28.92
CA TYR A 148 -10.49 -4.54 -28.18
C TYR A 148 -11.85 -4.32 -27.49
N PRO A 149 -12.94 -4.19 -28.25
CA PRO A 149 -14.25 -3.78 -27.71
C PRO A 149 -14.87 -4.81 -26.75
N ASN A 150 -14.57 -6.10 -26.90
CA ASN A 150 -15.10 -7.14 -26.01
C ASN A 150 -14.39 -7.12 -24.66
N PHE A 151 -13.09 -6.84 -24.67
CA PHE A 151 -12.34 -6.57 -23.46
C PHE A 151 -12.87 -5.33 -22.73
N GLN A 152 -13.09 -4.21 -23.43
CA GLN A 152 -13.65 -3.00 -22.82
C GLN A 152 -15.04 -3.24 -22.23
N ARG A 153 -15.92 -3.93 -22.96
CA ARG A 153 -17.25 -4.33 -22.50
C ARG A 153 -17.17 -5.19 -21.23
N TRP A 154 -16.27 -6.17 -21.22
CA TRP A 154 -16.07 -7.07 -20.08
C TRP A 154 -15.57 -6.31 -18.85
N VAL A 155 -14.56 -5.44 -18.99
CA VAL A 155 -14.08 -4.58 -17.89
C VAL A 155 -15.22 -3.72 -17.33
N ALA A 156 -15.91 -2.96 -18.18
CA ALA A 156 -16.99 -2.07 -17.75
C ALA A 156 -18.14 -2.85 -17.08
N GLY A 157 -18.46 -4.04 -17.59
CA GLY A 157 -19.48 -4.91 -17.00
C GLY A 157 -19.09 -5.39 -15.59
N LEU A 158 -17.83 -5.80 -15.40
CA LEU A 158 -17.33 -6.21 -14.09
C LEU A 158 -17.24 -5.05 -13.10
N GLN A 159 -16.75 -3.88 -13.53
CA GLN A 159 -16.68 -2.68 -12.69
C GLN A 159 -18.07 -2.28 -12.17
N ALA A 160 -19.08 -2.33 -13.03
CA ALA A 160 -20.46 -2.02 -12.65
C ALA A 160 -21.13 -3.08 -11.77
N GLU A 161 -20.71 -4.34 -11.86
CA GLU A 161 -21.26 -5.44 -11.08
C GLU A 161 -20.61 -5.59 -9.70
N LEU A 162 -19.31 -5.34 -9.58
CA LEU A 162 -18.56 -5.56 -8.35
C LEU A 162 -18.88 -4.45 -7.34
N PRO A 163 -19.58 -4.77 -6.23
CA PRO A 163 -20.07 -3.76 -5.30
C PRO A 163 -18.95 -2.94 -4.65
N TYR A 164 -17.69 -3.40 -4.69
CA TYR A 164 -16.56 -2.78 -4.02
C TYR A 164 -15.49 -2.20 -4.96
N TYR A 165 -15.74 -2.17 -6.27
CA TYR A 165 -14.75 -1.68 -7.25
C TYR A 165 -14.44 -0.19 -7.01
N ASP A 166 -15.47 0.62 -6.72
CA ASP A 166 -15.34 2.05 -6.38
C ASP A 166 -15.34 2.33 -4.86
N GLU A 167 -15.76 1.37 -4.03
CA GLU A 167 -16.08 1.62 -2.60
C GLU A 167 -14.89 1.46 -1.62
N ILE A 168 -13.83 0.72 -1.97
CA ILE A 168 -12.75 0.44 -0.99
C ILE A 168 -11.97 1.73 -0.63
N ASN A 169 -11.67 2.56 -1.64
CA ASN A 169 -11.18 3.92 -1.43
C ASN A 169 -11.44 4.77 -2.68
N PRO A 170 -12.50 5.60 -2.70
CA PRO A 170 -12.80 6.46 -3.84
C PRO A 170 -11.76 7.57 -4.07
N ILE A 171 -10.85 7.78 -3.12
CA ILE A 171 -9.72 8.73 -3.22
C ILE A 171 -8.48 8.04 -3.84
N HIS A 172 -8.49 6.70 -3.96
CA HIS A 172 -7.37 5.89 -4.46
C HIS A 172 -6.03 6.19 -3.76
N SER A 173 -6.08 6.52 -2.47
CA SER A 173 -4.92 6.77 -1.63
C SER A 173 -4.44 5.49 -0.94
N VAL A 174 -3.14 5.42 -0.67
CA VAL A 174 -2.55 4.41 0.21
C VAL A 174 -2.09 5.10 1.50
N PRO A 175 -2.20 4.44 2.68
CA PRO A 175 -2.77 3.10 2.89
C PRO A 175 -4.31 3.08 2.91
N THR A 176 -4.87 1.94 2.51
CA THR A 176 -6.28 1.58 2.70
C THR A 176 -6.36 0.22 3.39
N LEU A 177 -7.14 0.13 4.47
CA LEU A 177 -7.41 -1.10 5.21
C LEU A 177 -8.81 -1.61 4.85
N VAL A 178 -8.94 -2.91 4.60
CA VAL A 178 -10.23 -3.62 4.62
C VAL A 178 -10.19 -4.64 5.73
N ASP A 179 -11.01 -4.46 6.75
CA ASP A 179 -11.09 -5.37 7.90
C ASP A 179 -12.55 -5.73 8.22
N ASN A 180 -12.90 -7.01 8.10
CA ASN A 180 -14.23 -7.55 8.38
C ASN A 180 -15.37 -6.76 7.71
N GLY A 181 -15.18 -6.37 6.44
CA GLY A 181 -16.15 -5.60 5.66
C GLY A 181 -16.15 -4.09 5.94
N VAL A 182 -15.26 -3.59 6.81
CA VAL A 182 -15.01 -2.16 6.98
C VAL A 182 -13.85 -1.74 6.10
N ALA A 183 -14.13 -0.94 5.08
CA ALA A 183 -13.11 -0.23 4.30
C ALA A 183 -12.79 1.12 4.97
N LEU A 184 -11.51 1.37 5.25
CA LEU A 184 -11.04 2.58 5.90
C LEU A 184 -9.72 3.03 5.28
N TRP A 185 -9.66 4.29 4.85
CA TRP A 185 -8.47 4.97 4.37
C TRP A 185 -8.07 6.10 5.33
N GLU A 186 -6.90 6.69 5.09
CA GLU A 186 -6.14 7.56 6.02
C GLU A 186 -5.37 6.76 7.09
N SER A 187 -4.04 6.85 7.04
CA SER A 187 -3.14 6.12 7.95
C SER A 187 -3.46 6.34 9.43
N ARG A 188 -3.81 7.58 9.81
CA ARG A 188 -4.15 7.95 11.20
C ARG A 188 -5.47 7.33 11.65
N ALA A 189 -6.48 7.31 10.78
CA ALA A 189 -7.77 6.67 11.07
C ALA A 189 -7.60 5.15 11.18
N ILE A 190 -6.80 4.54 10.30
CA ILE A 190 -6.43 3.12 10.34
C ILE A 190 -5.76 2.77 11.68
N MET A 191 -4.76 3.54 12.13
CA MET A 191 -4.10 3.30 13.43
C MET A 191 -5.06 3.40 14.61
N GLN A 192 -5.95 4.39 14.62
CA GLN A 192 -6.99 4.54 15.64
C GLN A 192 -7.95 3.34 15.64
N TYR A 193 -8.41 2.90 14.46
CA TYR A 193 -9.28 1.74 14.30
C TYR A 193 -8.62 0.45 14.80
N LEU A 194 -7.39 0.17 14.38
CA LEU A 194 -6.64 -1.02 14.81
C LEU A 194 -6.45 -1.04 16.33
N CYS A 195 -6.14 0.11 16.94
CA CYS A 195 -6.05 0.19 18.40
C CYS A 195 -7.42 -0.06 19.07
N ASN A 196 -8.48 0.59 18.60
CA ASN A 196 -9.81 0.42 19.19
C ASN A 196 -10.34 -1.03 19.05
N ARG A 197 -10.06 -1.69 17.92
CA ARG A 197 -10.56 -3.03 17.59
C ARG A 197 -9.73 -4.15 18.23
N TYR A 198 -8.42 -4.09 18.09
CA TYR A 198 -7.52 -5.19 18.44
C TYR A 198 -6.72 -4.97 19.72
N ALA A 199 -6.62 -3.71 20.18
CA ALA A 199 -5.85 -3.38 21.36
C ALA A 199 -6.54 -2.30 22.23
N PRO A 200 -7.84 -2.47 22.59
CA PRO A 200 -8.64 -1.41 23.22
C PRO A 200 -8.10 -0.94 24.57
N ASP A 201 -7.30 -1.75 25.25
CA ASP A 201 -6.66 -1.43 26.53
C ASP A 201 -5.15 -1.17 26.37
N SER A 202 -4.71 -0.85 25.16
CA SER A 202 -3.34 -0.44 24.87
C SER A 202 -3.07 0.99 25.30
N THR A 203 -1.86 1.24 25.78
CA THR A 203 -1.34 2.59 25.97
C THR A 203 -1.11 3.31 24.63
N LEU A 204 -1.09 2.59 23.51
CA LEU A 204 -0.93 3.16 22.17
C LEU A 204 -2.02 4.17 21.82
N TYR A 205 -3.26 3.93 22.29
CA TYR A 205 -4.38 4.84 22.12
C TYR A 205 -5.28 4.83 23.37
N PRO A 206 -4.92 5.59 24.43
CA PRO A 206 -5.56 5.51 25.74
C PRO A 206 -7.06 5.85 25.70
N LYS A 207 -7.87 5.24 26.57
CA LYS A 207 -9.30 5.57 26.71
C LYS A 207 -9.58 6.80 27.57
N ASP A 208 -8.63 7.17 28.44
CA ASP A 208 -8.76 8.39 29.25
C ASP A 208 -8.92 9.61 28.33
N PRO A 209 -10.00 10.41 28.46
CA PRO A 209 -10.28 11.51 27.54
C PRO A 209 -9.17 12.55 27.46
N LYS A 210 -8.45 12.82 28.57
CA LYS A 210 -7.37 13.81 28.58
C LYS A 210 -6.16 13.27 27.81
N GLN A 211 -5.75 12.04 28.09
CA GLN A 211 -4.65 11.41 27.37
C GLN A 211 -4.98 11.22 25.88
N ARG A 212 -6.21 10.80 25.56
CA ARG A 212 -6.66 10.66 24.17
C ARG A 212 -6.62 11.98 23.41
N ALA A 213 -7.08 13.07 24.02
CA ALA A 213 -7.02 14.40 23.41
C ALA A 213 -5.58 14.84 23.11
N LEU A 214 -4.61 14.46 23.94
CA LEU A 214 -3.19 14.75 23.68
C LEU A 214 -2.63 13.92 22.52
N VAL A 215 -3.02 12.65 22.40
CA VAL A 215 -2.66 11.80 21.24
C VAL A 215 -3.28 12.35 19.97
N ASP A 216 -4.57 12.67 19.97
CA ASP A 216 -5.28 13.20 18.80
C ASP A 216 -4.72 14.57 18.39
N ARG A 217 -4.39 15.45 19.34
CA ARG A 217 -3.66 16.71 19.05
C ARG A 217 -2.33 16.43 18.34
N SER A 218 -1.56 15.47 18.83
CA SER A 218 -0.25 15.14 18.26
C SER A 218 -0.38 14.50 16.85
N LEU A 219 -1.41 13.68 16.59
CA LEU A 219 -1.73 13.16 15.25
C LEU A 219 -2.11 14.27 14.27
N ASN A 220 -2.85 15.29 14.73
CA ASN A 220 -3.18 16.46 13.90
C ASN A 220 -1.95 17.36 13.67
N PHE A 221 -1.07 17.49 14.66
CA PHE A 221 0.19 18.20 14.49
C PHE A 221 1.09 17.49 13.46
N ASP A 222 1.16 16.16 13.52
CA ASP A 222 1.89 15.34 12.56
C ASP A 222 1.41 15.55 11.10
N LEU A 223 0.13 15.83 10.86
CA LEU A 223 -0.35 16.23 9.53
C LEU A 223 0.27 17.56 9.06
N THR A 224 0.42 18.53 9.97
CA THR A 224 1.11 19.80 9.67
C THR A 224 2.59 19.55 9.37
N PHE A 225 3.22 18.67 10.15
CA PHE A 225 4.61 18.27 9.95
C PHE A 225 4.81 17.64 8.58
N LEU A 226 3.98 16.65 8.22
CA LEU A 226 3.97 15.96 6.92
C LEU A 226 3.83 16.95 5.76
N ASN A 227 2.86 17.88 5.83
CA ASN A 227 2.64 18.85 4.77
C ASN A 227 3.87 19.76 4.56
N GLN A 228 4.51 20.21 5.63
CA GLN A 228 5.66 21.11 5.54
C GLN A 228 6.92 20.39 5.04
N ILE A 229 7.24 19.21 5.58
CA ILE A 229 8.39 18.43 5.10
C ILE A 229 8.20 18.03 3.64
N SER A 230 6.99 17.65 3.23
CA SER A 230 6.67 17.35 1.83
C SER A 230 6.87 18.57 0.95
N ALA A 231 6.48 19.77 1.40
CA ALA A 231 6.67 20.99 0.64
C ALA A 231 8.15 21.36 0.44
N VAL A 232 9.02 21.04 1.41
CA VAL A 232 10.49 21.16 1.27
C VAL A 232 11.00 20.12 0.28
N VAL A 233 10.68 18.84 0.55
CA VAL A 233 11.25 17.68 -0.14
C VAL A 233 10.80 17.55 -1.58
N LEU A 234 9.50 17.66 -1.87
CA LEU A 234 8.98 17.51 -3.24
C LEU A 234 9.54 18.59 -4.19
N SER A 235 9.92 19.75 -3.66
CA SER A 235 10.51 20.83 -4.46
C SER A 235 11.92 20.49 -4.95
N THR A 236 12.65 19.61 -4.26
CA THR A 236 14.02 19.24 -4.60
C THR A 236 14.10 18.05 -5.56
N TRP A 237 13.01 17.30 -5.74
CA TRP A 237 13.01 16.08 -6.55
C TRP A 237 13.39 16.33 -8.00
N SER A 238 13.11 17.52 -8.55
CA SER A 238 13.56 17.92 -9.89
C SER A 238 15.00 18.44 -9.95
N GLY A 239 15.82 18.17 -8.93
CA GLY A 239 17.23 18.58 -8.85
C GLY A 239 17.45 20.02 -8.37
N GLY A 240 16.45 20.63 -7.73
CA GLY A 240 16.55 21.98 -7.17
C GLY A 240 17.03 21.99 -5.71
N ASP A 241 17.52 23.14 -5.26
CA ASP A 241 17.87 23.37 -3.86
C ASP A 241 16.64 23.36 -2.95
N GLN A 242 16.87 23.14 -1.65
CA GLN A 242 15.80 23.25 -0.65
C GLN A 242 15.26 24.69 -0.60
N PRO A 243 13.93 24.88 -0.76
CA PRO A 243 13.33 26.22 -0.73
C PRO A 243 13.46 26.85 0.66
N ALA A 244 14.24 27.93 0.75
CA ALA A 244 14.65 28.55 2.01
C ALA A 244 13.47 29.00 2.90
N ASP A 245 12.39 29.49 2.31
CA ASP A 245 11.17 29.93 3.00
C ASP A 245 10.40 28.76 3.62
N LYS A 246 10.24 27.66 2.87
CA LYS A 246 9.58 26.45 3.37
C LYS A 246 10.44 25.73 4.40
N LEU A 247 11.76 25.71 4.18
CA LEU A 247 12.71 25.14 5.13
C LEU A 247 12.71 25.92 6.44
N ALA A 248 12.73 27.26 6.39
CA ALA A 248 12.60 28.10 7.60
C ALA A 248 11.28 27.85 8.34
N THR A 249 10.17 27.71 7.61
CA THR A 249 8.86 27.37 8.19
C THR A 249 8.91 26.01 8.88
N PHE A 250 9.50 25.01 8.23
CA PHE A 250 9.66 23.67 8.78
C PHE A 250 10.54 23.64 10.04
N HIS A 251 11.63 24.42 10.07
CA HIS A 251 12.45 24.60 11.27
C HIS A 251 11.69 25.26 12.42
N GLY A 252 10.71 26.14 12.13
CA GLY A 252 9.77 26.65 13.13
C GLY A 252 8.92 25.54 13.74
N THR A 253 8.42 24.63 12.92
CA THR A 253 7.64 23.45 13.36
C THR A 253 8.50 22.46 14.15
N LEU A 254 9.74 22.20 13.72
CA LEU A 254 10.70 21.38 14.47
C LEU A 254 10.98 21.97 15.85
N LYS A 255 11.14 23.30 15.95
CA LYS A 255 11.32 23.98 17.24
C LYS A 255 10.11 23.81 18.16
N LEU A 256 8.90 23.92 17.62
CA LEU A 256 7.67 23.71 18.39
C LEU A 256 7.53 22.27 18.87
N LEU A 257 7.81 21.30 17.99
CA LEU A 257 7.83 19.88 18.31
C LEU A 257 8.84 19.58 19.44
N ASP A 258 10.08 20.05 19.29
CA ASP A 258 11.17 19.84 20.24
C ASP A 258 10.87 20.44 21.62
N GLN A 259 10.41 21.69 21.67
CA GLN A 259 10.30 22.44 22.93
C GLN A 259 8.96 22.23 23.64
N VAL A 260 7.86 22.08 22.89
CA VAL A 260 6.51 22.12 23.45
C VAL A 260 5.83 20.74 23.44
N LEU A 261 5.95 19.99 22.35
CA LEU A 261 5.26 18.70 22.25
C LEU A 261 6.05 17.58 22.94
N ILE A 262 7.35 17.49 22.64
CA ILE A 262 8.25 16.54 23.30
C ILE A 262 8.71 17.13 24.63
N GLY A 263 9.40 18.27 24.59
CA GLY A 263 9.89 18.96 25.79
C GLY A 263 10.66 18.00 26.71
N GLN A 264 10.23 17.93 27.98
CA GLN A 264 10.82 17.04 28.99
C GLN A 264 10.24 15.62 28.98
N ASN A 265 9.19 15.36 28.21
CA ASN A 265 8.59 14.04 28.14
C ASN A 265 9.50 13.05 27.40
N LYS A 266 9.34 11.76 27.70
CA LYS A 266 10.02 10.70 26.97
C LYS A 266 9.46 10.56 25.54
N TYR A 267 8.13 10.67 25.39
CA TYR A 267 7.38 10.58 24.13
C TYR A 267 6.42 11.76 23.95
N LEU A 268 5.69 11.81 22.82
CA LEU A 268 4.75 12.90 22.53
C LEU A 268 3.62 13.04 23.57
N VAL A 269 3.30 11.96 24.29
CA VAL A 269 2.29 11.94 25.35
C VAL A 269 2.85 11.21 26.58
N GLY A 270 3.63 11.96 27.37
CA GLY A 270 4.22 11.46 28.62
C GLY A 270 5.29 10.40 28.38
N ASP A 271 5.21 9.30 29.11
CA ASP A 271 6.26 8.27 29.15
C ASP A 271 5.95 7.01 28.34
N ASN A 272 4.79 6.95 27.68
CA ASN A 272 4.37 5.80 26.87
C ASN A 272 4.42 6.13 25.38
N VAL A 273 4.83 5.16 24.57
CA VAL A 273 4.69 5.21 23.12
C VAL A 273 3.20 5.20 22.75
N THR A 274 2.82 6.06 21.82
CA THR A 274 1.46 6.15 21.28
C THR A 274 1.46 6.06 19.75
N ILE A 275 0.27 5.90 19.15
CA ILE A 275 0.13 5.96 17.68
C ILE A 275 0.58 7.31 17.09
N ALA A 276 0.59 8.38 17.89
CA ALA A 276 1.14 9.67 17.45
C ALA A 276 2.66 9.59 17.24
N ASP A 277 3.37 8.86 18.11
CA ASP A 277 4.81 8.67 18.00
C ASP A 277 5.16 7.85 16.75
N LEU A 278 4.40 6.77 16.50
CA LEU A 278 4.57 5.93 15.32
C LEU A 278 4.30 6.70 14.02
N SER A 279 3.23 7.50 13.99
CA SER A 279 2.87 8.34 12.84
C SER A 279 3.96 9.35 12.50
N LEU A 280 4.49 10.04 13.51
CA LEU A 280 5.49 11.09 13.29
C LEU A 280 6.85 10.50 12.93
N LEU A 281 7.23 9.36 13.53
CA LEU A 281 8.53 8.73 13.28
C LEU A 281 8.63 8.21 11.84
N SER A 282 7.52 7.81 11.19
CA SER A 282 7.57 7.35 9.80
C SER A 282 8.10 8.44 8.84
N MET A 283 8.05 9.72 9.24
CA MET A 283 8.57 10.83 8.44
C MET A 283 10.10 10.99 8.54
N TRP A 284 10.76 10.23 9.40
CA TRP A 284 12.19 10.31 9.65
C TRP A 284 13.04 10.02 8.40
N VAL A 285 12.57 9.12 7.54
CA VAL A 285 13.24 8.80 6.26
C VAL A 285 13.49 10.04 5.41
N TYR A 286 12.56 11.00 5.40
CA TYR A 286 12.71 12.25 4.66
C TYR A 286 13.75 13.17 5.28
N LEU A 287 13.88 13.19 6.61
CA LEU A 287 14.92 13.99 7.27
C LEU A 287 16.32 13.46 6.91
N GLU A 288 16.50 12.14 6.94
CA GLU A 288 17.77 11.48 6.60
C GLU A 288 18.12 11.66 5.12
N LYS A 289 17.19 11.35 4.20
CA LYS A 289 17.44 11.40 2.75
C LYS A 289 17.74 12.80 2.22
N TYR A 290 17.15 13.82 2.83
CA TYR A 290 17.33 15.21 2.38
C TYR A 290 18.32 15.99 3.25
N GLY A 291 18.96 15.36 4.24
CA GLY A 291 19.97 16.00 5.07
C GLY A 291 19.46 17.26 5.79
N ILE A 292 18.21 17.25 6.22
CA ILE A 292 17.65 18.38 6.98
C ILE A 292 18.35 18.45 8.33
N ASP A 293 18.97 19.59 8.65
CA ASP A 293 19.73 19.74 9.89
C ASP A 293 18.81 19.72 11.11
N ILE A 294 18.88 18.63 11.88
CA ILE A 294 18.14 18.48 13.13
C ILE A 294 19.00 18.68 14.38
N SER A 295 20.29 19.00 14.21
CA SER A 295 21.23 19.18 15.34
C SER A 295 20.77 20.19 16.41
N PRO A 296 20.00 21.26 16.09
CA PRO A 296 19.49 22.19 17.11
C PRO A 296 18.38 21.62 18.01
N TYR A 297 17.78 20.48 17.65
CA TYR A 297 16.57 19.93 18.30
C TYR A 297 16.91 18.70 19.14
N ALA A 298 17.47 18.91 20.32
CA ALA A 298 17.99 17.84 21.17
C ALA A 298 16.90 16.89 21.71
N ASN A 299 15.70 17.41 22.04
CA ASN A 299 14.59 16.58 22.51
C ASN A 299 14.04 15.73 21.37
N PHE A 300 13.95 16.29 20.16
CA PHE A 300 13.53 15.55 18.98
C PHE A 300 14.51 14.43 18.61
N GLN A 301 15.82 14.70 18.63
CA GLN A 301 16.85 13.68 18.41
C GLN A 301 16.79 12.57 19.47
N ARG A 302 16.66 12.93 20.76
CA ARG A 302 16.49 11.96 21.86
C ARG A 302 15.26 11.08 21.63
N TRP A 303 14.13 11.72 21.35
CA TRP A 303 12.85 11.05 21.13
C TRP A 303 12.95 10.03 19.98
N ALA A 304 13.49 10.44 18.84
CA ALA A 304 13.60 9.56 17.67
C ALA A 304 14.56 8.38 17.92
N ALA A 305 15.73 8.64 18.52
CA ALA A 305 16.69 7.59 18.84
C ALA A 305 16.12 6.58 19.84
N GLY A 306 15.45 7.07 20.90
CA GLY A 306 14.81 6.22 21.90
C GLY A 306 13.68 5.39 21.31
N LEU A 307 12.84 5.97 20.45
CA LEU A 307 11.73 5.27 19.83
C LEU A 307 12.20 4.22 18.83
N ARG A 308 13.19 4.53 17.97
CA ARG A 308 13.79 3.57 17.04
C ARG A 308 14.41 2.38 17.78
N ALA A 309 15.05 2.61 18.93
CA ALA A 309 15.61 1.54 19.75
C ALA A 309 14.55 0.62 20.38
N GLU A 310 13.34 1.12 20.65
CA GLU A 310 12.22 0.34 21.21
C GLU A 310 11.39 -0.38 20.13
N LEU A 311 11.55 -0.02 18.85
CA LEU A 311 10.82 -0.58 17.71
C LEU A 311 11.74 -1.50 16.87
N PRO A 312 11.85 -2.80 17.20
CA PRO A 312 12.79 -3.70 16.52
C PRO A 312 12.49 -3.93 15.04
N TYR A 313 11.30 -3.54 14.57
CA TYR A 313 10.83 -3.60 13.18
C TYR A 313 10.91 -2.24 12.46
N TYR A 314 11.45 -1.20 13.10
CA TYR A 314 11.47 0.13 12.52
C TYR A 314 12.18 0.15 11.17
N ASP A 315 13.39 -0.41 11.10
CA ASP A 315 14.17 -0.42 9.86
C ASP A 315 13.49 -1.27 8.79
N GLU A 316 12.90 -2.42 9.14
CA GLU A 316 12.13 -3.26 8.21
C GLU A 316 10.96 -2.48 7.56
N CYS A 317 10.25 -1.66 8.33
CA CYS A 317 9.07 -0.94 7.83
C CYS A 317 9.37 0.44 7.23
N ASN A 318 10.47 1.10 7.60
CA ASN A 318 10.71 2.52 7.29
C ASN A 318 12.08 2.79 6.65
N SER A 319 12.98 1.82 6.58
CA SER A 319 14.24 1.99 5.86
C SER A 319 14.05 1.72 4.37
N ILE A 320 14.78 2.48 3.56
CA ILE A 320 14.80 2.35 2.11
C ILE A 320 16.21 2.64 1.62
N SER A 321 16.76 1.76 0.79
CA SER A 321 18.11 1.93 0.24
C SER A 321 18.19 3.19 -0.62
N GLN A 322 19.41 3.66 -0.92
CA GLN A 322 19.55 4.83 -1.81
C GLN A 322 19.04 4.52 -3.22
N SER A 323 19.31 3.32 -3.74
CA SER A 323 18.85 2.89 -5.06
C SER A 323 17.31 2.83 -5.16
N GLU A 324 16.63 2.27 -4.16
CA GLU A 324 15.16 2.21 -4.15
C GLU A 324 14.54 3.61 -4.03
N TRP A 325 15.18 4.51 -3.27
CA TRP A 325 14.75 5.89 -3.14
C TRP A 325 14.89 6.67 -4.46
N ASP A 326 16.02 6.52 -5.13
CA ASP A 326 16.28 7.17 -6.42
C ASP A 326 15.33 6.64 -7.49
N GLU A 327 15.07 5.33 -7.51
CA GLU A 327 14.08 4.72 -8.41
C GLU A 327 12.68 5.27 -8.15
N PHE A 328 12.26 5.37 -6.89
CA PHE A 328 10.98 5.95 -6.51
C PHE A 328 10.82 7.40 -6.97
N ILE A 329 11.84 8.24 -6.79
CA ILE A 329 11.81 9.63 -7.27
C ILE A 329 11.72 9.69 -8.80
N ALA A 330 12.54 8.90 -9.50
CA ALA A 330 12.53 8.86 -10.96
C ALA A 330 11.14 8.48 -11.50
N ARG A 331 10.52 7.47 -10.89
CA ARG A 331 9.14 7.03 -11.13
C ARG A 331 8.12 8.14 -10.90
N TYR A 332 8.22 8.86 -9.79
CA TYR A 332 7.31 9.97 -9.49
C TYR A 332 7.44 11.13 -10.48
N LEU A 333 8.67 11.53 -10.84
CA LEU A 333 8.91 12.64 -11.76
C LEU A 333 8.39 12.35 -13.16
N ALA A 334 8.58 11.12 -13.64
CA ALA A 334 8.04 10.68 -14.92
C ALA A 334 6.50 10.72 -14.94
N TYR A 335 5.86 10.26 -13.86
CA TYR A 335 4.42 10.40 -13.68
C TYR A 335 3.95 11.88 -13.66
N ALA A 336 4.61 12.72 -12.86
CA ALA A 336 4.26 14.13 -12.74
C ALA A 336 4.41 14.88 -14.07
N ALA A 337 5.43 14.56 -14.87
CA ALA A 337 5.62 15.11 -16.21
C ALA A 337 4.49 14.70 -17.16
N ALA A 338 4.12 13.42 -17.19
CA ALA A 338 3.03 12.90 -18.04
C ALA A 338 1.65 13.49 -17.70
N SER A 339 1.43 13.84 -16.43
CA SER A 339 0.16 14.40 -15.95
C SER A 339 -0.05 15.89 -16.30
N LYS A 340 1.03 16.66 -16.55
CA LYS A 340 0.97 18.10 -16.91
C LYS A 340 0.73 18.36 -18.39
N THR A 341 0.88 17.34 -19.25
CA THR A 341 0.64 17.41 -20.70
C THR A 341 -0.79 17.04 -21.11
N LYS A 342 -1.68 16.81 -20.14
CA LYS A 342 -3.13 16.71 -20.32
C LYS A 342 -3.79 17.99 -19.83
#